data_AF-A0A0C9R2P0-F1
#
_entry.id   AF-A0A0C9R2P0-F1
#
_cell.length_a   1.000
_cell.length_b   1.000
_cell.length_c   1.000
_cell.angle_alpha   90.00
_cell.angle_beta   90.00
_cell.angle_gamma   90.00
#
_symmetry.space_group_name_H-M   'P 1'
#
loop_
_entity.id
_entity.type
_entity.pdbx_description
1 polymer ?
#
loop_
_entity_poly.entity_id
_entity_poly.type
_entity_poly.pdbx_seq_one_letter_code
_entity_poly.pdbx_strand_id
1 'polypeptide(L)'
;LAEQNHGLLYLENRQVFEIISRRVENVDRNPIDQLLIPGIMKFFGKTASVQPQKVIVDYPHMIQCLFESILSGNMSILPAAFDTFANLTQTSKGKQLLDQNYPALIKETFEAMGSYLRNLSTDLKNRAFNTLEMVFSTETSNQTDTEGLLQKWFNYLAGEGSMQFLMDYCRNPFPDIKVACLSFIKSLCLHKWGLIALKNTAGFVEFLLDRKIEFDKDAKYKKFELISLLADTDVFDMQINLQLRTYVNEGPYFVQSILDIATEGN
;
A
#
# COMPACT_ATOMS: atom_id res chain seq x y z
N LEU A 1 -22.92 6.48 -9.76
CA LEU A 1 -23.43 5.54 -10.78
C LEU A 1 -22.57 4.28 -10.84
N ALA A 2 -21.27 4.36 -11.13
CA ALA A 2 -20.39 3.18 -11.27
C ALA A 2 -20.03 2.43 -9.96
N GLU A 3 -20.50 2.91 -8.80
CA GLU A 3 -20.20 2.31 -7.47
C GLU A 3 -21.36 1.45 -6.93
N GLN A 4 -22.44 1.29 -7.69
CA GLN A 4 -23.63 0.53 -7.27
C GLN A 4 -24.11 -0.37 -8.40
N ASN A 5 -24.57 -1.59 -8.08
CA ASN A 5 -25.00 -2.59 -9.08
C ASN A 5 -26.06 -2.05 -10.05
N HIS A 6 -27.07 -1.31 -9.57
CA HIS A 6 -28.10 -0.73 -10.44
C HIS A 6 -27.54 0.36 -11.37
N GLY A 7 -26.55 1.13 -10.91
CA GLY A 7 -25.90 2.13 -11.74
C GLY A 7 -24.97 1.51 -12.79
N LEU A 8 -24.31 0.39 -12.47
CA LEU A 8 -23.51 -0.38 -13.42
C LEU A 8 -24.38 -0.98 -14.55
N LEU A 9 -25.53 -1.55 -14.20
CA LEU A 9 -26.51 -2.05 -15.18
C LEU A 9 -27.00 -0.95 -16.13
N TYR A 10 -27.26 0.25 -15.60
CA TYR A 10 -27.63 1.39 -16.43
C TYR A 10 -26.51 1.79 -17.42
N LEU A 11 -25.26 1.84 -16.95
CA LEU A 11 -24.10 2.19 -17.78
C LEU A 11 -23.85 1.17 -18.89
N GLU A 12 -24.04 -0.12 -18.59
CA GLU A 12 -23.94 -1.23 -19.54
C GLU A 12 -25.04 -1.15 -20.62
N ASN A 13 -26.29 -0.95 -20.22
CA ASN A 13 -27.40 -0.78 -21.17
C ASN A 13 -27.23 0.43 -22.09
N ARG A 14 -26.44 1.43 -21.67
CA ARG A 14 -26.11 2.63 -22.44
C ARG A 14 -24.80 2.52 -23.21
N GLN A 15 -24.14 1.37 -23.20
CA GLN A 15 -22.85 1.11 -23.85
C GLN A 15 -21.74 2.08 -23.45
N VAL A 16 -21.81 2.62 -22.22
CA VAL A 16 -20.87 3.65 -21.77
C VAL A 16 -19.45 3.09 -21.67
N PHE A 17 -19.32 1.83 -21.25
CA PHE A 17 -18.02 1.17 -21.15
C PHE A 17 -17.34 1.02 -22.50
N GLU A 18 -18.06 0.60 -23.55
CA GLU A 18 -17.52 0.47 -24.90
C GLU A 18 -17.14 1.84 -25.49
N ILE A 19 -17.96 2.87 -25.25
CA ILE A 19 -17.66 4.22 -25.71
C ILE A 19 -16.37 4.74 -25.08
N ILE A 20 -16.18 4.53 -23.77
CA ILE A 20 -14.98 4.99 -23.08
C ILE A 20 -13.76 4.14 -23.48
N SER A 21 -13.91 2.81 -23.57
CA SER A 21 -12.81 1.91 -23.99
C SER A 21 -12.25 2.27 -25.36
N ARG A 22 -13.13 2.53 -26.34
CA ARG A 22 -12.72 2.96 -27.67
C ARG A 22 -11.93 4.28 -27.65
N ARG A 23 -12.18 5.17 -26.69
CA ARG A 23 -11.38 6.40 -26.55
C ARG A 23 -9.97 6.09 -26.05
N VAL A 24 -9.83 5.16 -25.11
CA VAL A 24 -8.51 4.71 -24.61
C VAL A 24 -7.70 4.08 -25.74
N GLU A 25 -8.31 3.22 -26.54
CA GLU A 25 -7.66 2.56 -27.70
C GLU A 25 -7.15 3.54 -28.76
N ASN A 26 -7.71 4.76 -28.80
CA ASN A 26 -7.35 5.79 -29.77
C ASN A 26 -6.60 6.97 -29.14
N VAL A 27 -6.17 6.87 -27.87
CA VAL A 27 -5.61 8.00 -27.12
C VAL A 27 -4.33 8.57 -27.77
N ASP A 28 -3.55 7.72 -28.44
CA ASP A 28 -2.33 8.14 -29.17
C ASP A 28 -2.62 8.89 -30.47
N ARG A 29 -3.86 8.79 -30.99
CA ARG A 29 -4.25 9.45 -32.24
C ARG A 29 -4.60 10.93 -32.04
N ASN A 30 -4.87 11.34 -30.80
CA ASN A 30 -5.20 12.72 -30.47
C ASN A 30 -4.61 13.11 -29.11
N PRO A 31 -3.57 13.96 -29.07
CA PRO A 31 -2.91 14.37 -27.82
C PRO A 31 -3.85 14.96 -26.76
N ILE A 32 -5.00 15.54 -27.15
CA ILE A 32 -5.99 16.06 -26.21
C ILE A 32 -6.66 14.94 -25.40
N ASP A 33 -6.81 13.75 -25.98
CA ASP A 33 -7.45 12.62 -25.30
C ASP A 33 -6.60 12.09 -24.13
N GLN A 34 -5.29 12.38 -24.08
CA GLN A 34 -4.44 12.11 -22.92
C GLN A 34 -4.91 12.84 -21.66
N LEU A 35 -5.54 14.02 -21.81
CA LEU A 35 -6.11 14.77 -20.68
C LEU A 35 -7.32 14.05 -20.06
N LEU A 36 -7.93 13.09 -20.78
CA LEU A 36 -9.06 12.32 -20.30
C LEU A 36 -8.63 11.10 -19.47
N ILE A 37 -7.38 10.66 -19.59
CA ILE A 37 -6.87 9.44 -18.94
C ILE A 37 -7.18 9.41 -17.43
N PRO A 38 -6.91 10.48 -16.64
CA PRO A 38 -7.24 10.45 -15.20
C PRO A 38 -8.74 10.27 -14.91
N GLY A 39 -9.60 10.89 -15.72
CA GLY A 39 -11.05 10.76 -15.60
C GLY A 39 -11.54 9.36 -15.95
N ILE A 40 -10.97 8.78 -17.00
CA ILE A 40 -11.25 7.40 -17.45
C ILE A 40 -10.79 6.41 -16.39
N MET A 41 -9.57 6.56 -15.86
CA MET A 41 -9.06 5.76 -14.75
C MET A 41 -9.98 5.80 -13.55
N LYS A 42 -10.41 6.99 -13.13
CA LYS A 42 -11.33 7.12 -11.99
C LYS A 42 -12.64 6.36 -12.23
N PHE A 43 -13.20 6.44 -13.44
CA PHE A 43 -14.42 5.71 -13.80
C PHE A 43 -14.23 4.18 -13.72
N PHE A 44 -13.18 3.65 -14.35
CA PHE A 44 -12.90 2.21 -14.34
C PHE A 44 -12.44 1.72 -12.96
N GLY A 45 -11.72 2.54 -12.19
CA GLY A 45 -11.34 2.25 -10.81
C GLY A 45 -12.57 2.08 -9.92
N LYS A 46 -13.56 2.97 -10.03
CA LYS A 46 -14.82 2.80 -9.30
C LYS A 46 -15.59 1.56 -9.73
N THR A 47 -15.62 1.25 -11.02
CA THR A 47 -16.21 0.00 -11.52
C THR A 47 -15.47 -1.22 -10.96
N ALA A 48 -14.14 -1.20 -10.94
CA ALA A 48 -13.29 -2.28 -10.45
C ALA A 48 -13.48 -2.56 -8.96
N SER A 49 -13.85 -1.56 -8.15
CA SER A 49 -14.16 -1.77 -6.73
C SER A 49 -15.39 -2.66 -6.50
N VAL A 50 -16.26 -2.81 -7.50
CA VAL A 50 -17.47 -3.66 -7.44
C VAL A 50 -17.35 -4.89 -8.33
N GLN A 51 -16.83 -4.71 -9.55
CA GLN A 51 -16.73 -5.75 -10.59
C GLN A 51 -15.31 -5.80 -11.17
N PRO A 52 -14.29 -6.21 -10.39
CA PRO A 52 -12.90 -6.22 -10.84
C PRO A 52 -12.70 -7.16 -12.04
N GLN A 53 -13.38 -8.32 -12.06
CA GLN A 53 -13.27 -9.27 -13.17
C GLN A 53 -13.67 -8.67 -14.51
N LYS A 54 -14.78 -7.91 -14.55
CA LYS A 54 -15.24 -7.23 -15.76
C LYS A 54 -14.17 -6.28 -16.31
N VAL A 55 -13.58 -5.48 -15.44
CA VAL A 55 -12.54 -4.53 -15.86
C VAL A 55 -11.26 -5.25 -16.33
N ILE A 56 -10.82 -6.27 -15.60
CA ILE A 56 -9.56 -6.98 -15.88
C ILE A 56 -9.63 -7.81 -17.17
N VAL A 57 -10.77 -8.48 -17.40
CA VAL A 57 -10.95 -9.45 -18.49
C VAL A 57 -11.52 -8.78 -19.74
N ASP A 58 -12.55 -7.94 -19.59
CA ASP A 58 -13.31 -7.44 -20.74
C ASP A 58 -12.72 -6.15 -21.33
N TYR A 59 -11.86 -5.44 -20.59
CA TYR A 59 -11.25 -4.17 -21.01
C TYR A 59 -9.70 -4.17 -20.91
N PRO A 60 -9.00 -5.05 -21.63
CA PRO A 60 -7.54 -5.21 -21.54
C PRO A 60 -6.76 -3.93 -21.91
N HIS A 61 -7.24 -3.13 -22.86
CA HIS A 61 -6.60 -1.86 -23.21
C HIS A 61 -6.64 -0.84 -22.07
N MET A 62 -7.69 -0.88 -21.23
CA MET A 62 -7.76 -0.06 -20.03
C MET A 62 -6.72 -0.50 -18.99
N ILE A 63 -6.53 -1.82 -18.84
CA ILE A 63 -5.50 -2.37 -17.94
C ILE A 63 -4.10 -2.00 -18.41
N GLN A 64 -3.84 -2.10 -19.72
CA GLN A 64 -2.58 -1.67 -20.30
C GLN A 64 -2.32 -0.18 -20.07
N CYS A 65 -3.31 0.69 -20.35
CA CYS A 65 -3.21 2.13 -20.12
C CYS A 65 -2.95 2.47 -18.64
N LEU A 66 -3.56 1.73 -17.70
CA LEU A 66 -3.28 1.85 -16.27
C LEU A 66 -1.82 1.57 -15.96
N PHE A 67 -1.29 0.42 -16.39
CA PHE A 67 0.08 0.04 -16.10
C PHE A 67 1.09 0.98 -16.76
N GLU A 68 0.89 1.33 -18.03
CA GLU A 68 1.72 2.33 -18.74
C GLU A 68 1.77 3.66 -17.99
N SER A 69 0.65 4.09 -17.41
CA SER A 69 0.58 5.33 -16.64
C SER A 69 1.36 5.26 -15.33
N ILE A 70 1.36 4.11 -14.65
CA ILE A 70 2.20 3.90 -13.45
C ILE A 70 3.68 3.83 -13.83
N LEU A 71 3.99 3.12 -14.92
CA LEU A 71 5.36 2.96 -15.44
C LEU A 71 5.95 4.29 -15.93
N SER A 72 5.11 5.19 -16.47
CA SER A 72 5.56 6.51 -16.95
C SER A 72 6.12 7.40 -15.84
N GLY A 73 5.73 7.17 -14.59
CA GLY A 73 6.07 8.04 -13.46
C GLY A 73 5.52 9.47 -13.59
N ASN A 74 4.58 9.72 -14.51
CA ASN A 74 4.03 11.06 -14.74
C ASN A 74 3.19 11.50 -13.54
N MET A 75 3.72 12.44 -12.76
CA MET A 75 3.12 12.95 -11.52
C MET A 75 1.68 13.48 -11.68
N SER A 76 1.26 13.89 -12.87
CA SER A 76 -0.11 14.34 -13.14
C SER A 76 -1.12 13.20 -13.28
N ILE A 77 -0.67 12.01 -13.68
CA ILE A 77 -1.51 10.84 -13.95
C ILE A 77 -1.46 9.85 -12.78
N LEU A 78 -0.32 9.75 -12.11
CA LEU A 78 -0.09 8.84 -10.99
C LEU A 78 -1.21 8.82 -9.94
N PRO A 79 -1.81 9.96 -9.51
CA PRO A 79 -2.89 9.92 -8.53
C PRO A 79 -4.08 9.05 -8.95
N ALA A 80 -4.53 9.19 -10.20
CA ALA A 80 -5.65 8.41 -10.70
C ALA A 80 -5.24 6.95 -10.95
N ALA A 81 -4.02 6.73 -11.44
CA ALA A 81 -3.51 5.39 -11.70
C ALA A 81 -3.36 4.57 -10.40
N PHE A 82 -2.81 5.17 -9.34
CA PHE A 82 -2.69 4.58 -8.01
C PHE A 82 -4.04 4.22 -7.39
N ASP A 83 -5.03 5.12 -7.48
CA ASP A 83 -6.38 4.82 -6.99
C ASP A 83 -7.02 3.65 -7.77
N THR A 84 -6.86 3.63 -9.09
CA THR A 84 -7.43 2.58 -9.94
C THR A 84 -6.77 1.24 -9.68
N PHE A 85 -5.44 1.21 -9.51
CA PHE A 85 -4.72 0.00 -9.14
C PHE A 85 -5.11 -0.53 -7.76
N ALA A 86 -5.25 0.36 -6.77
CA ALA A 86 -5.77 -0.01 -5.45
C ALA A 86 -7.18 -0.61 -5.53
N ASN A 87 -8.08 -0.02 -6.33
CA ASN A 87 -9.44 -0.54 -6.49
C ASN A 87 -9.49 -1.92 -7.16
N LEU A 88 -8.65 -2.18 -8.16
CA LEU A 88 -8.56 -3.50 -8.82
C LEU A 88 -8.04 -4.59 -7.89
N THR A 89 -7.26 -4.22 -6.87
CA THR A 89 -6.61 -5.16 -5.95
C THR A 89 -7.33 -5.31 -4.61
N GLN A 90 -8.48 -4.66 -4.38
CA GLN A 90 -9.18 -4.75 -3.09
C GLN A 90 -9.56 -6.20 -2.71
N THR A 91 -9.95 -7.02 -3.70
CA THR A 91 -10.38 -8.41 -3.45
C THR A 91 -9.27 -9.40 -3.81
N SER A 92 -9.24 -10.55 -3.14
CA SER A 92 -8.32 -11.65 -3.47
C SER A 92 -8.48 -12.11 -4.93
N LYS A 93 -9.72 -12.12 -5.45
CA LYS A 93 -9.99 -12.47 -6.84
C LYS A 93 -9.40 -11.47 -7.83
N GLY A 94 -9.49 -10.17 -7.55
CA GLY A 94 -8.87 -9.13 -8.38
C GLY A 94 -7.36 -9.28 -8.45
N LYS A 95 -6.70 -9.50 -7.31
CA LYS A 95 -5.26 -9.76 -7.23
C LYS A 95 -4.85 -10.98 -8.06
N GLN A 96 -5.55 -12.10 -7.91
CA GLN A 96 -5.30 -13.33 -8.66
C GLN A 96 -5.51 -13.13 -10.18
N LEU A 97 -6.57 -12.45 -10.59
CA LEU A 97 -6.85 -12.20 -12.01
C LEU A 97 -5.77 -11.32 -12.65
N LEU A 98 -5.28 -10.29 -11.96
CA LEU A 98 -4.17 -9.47 -12.45
C LEU A 98 -2.90 -10.29 -12.62
N ASP A 99 -2.55 -11.12 -11.63
CA ASP A 99 -1.35 -11.96 -11.69
C ASP A 99 -1.44 -13.04 -12.78
N GLN A 100 -2.64 -13.56 -13.05
CA GLN A 100 -2.88 -14.57 -14.08
C GLN A 100 -2.84 -13.98 -15.50
N ASN A 101 -3.44 -12.81 -15.70
CA ASN A 101 -3.59 -12.23 -17.04
C ASN A 101 -2.43 -11.28 -17.40
N TYR A 102 -1.81 -10.63 -16.42
CA TYR A 102 -0.80 -9.59 -16.63
C TYR A 102 0.44 -9.74 -15.71
N PRO A 103 1.05 -10.94 -15.56
CA PRO A 103 2.15 -11.17 -14.62
C PRO A 103 3.38 -10.29 -14.87
N ALA A 104 3.72 -10.05 -16.14
CA ALA A 104 4.87 -9.21 -16.50
C ALA A 104 4.64 -7.74 -16.11
N LEU A 105 3.48 -7.19 -16.45
CA LEU A 105 3.13 -5.80 -16.12
C LEU A 105 3.06 -5.58 -14.61
N ILE A 106 2.55 -6.56 -13.85
CA ILE A 106 2.54 -6.52 -12.38
C ILE A 106 3.97 -6.42 -11.83
N LYS A 107 4.87 -7.27 -12.31
CA LYS A 107 6.28 -7.24 -11.92
C LYS A 107 6.90 -5.87 -12.22
N GLU A 108 6.81 -5.42 -13.48
CA GLU A 108 7.38 -4.15 -13.93
C GLU A 108 6.82 -2.97 -13.13
N THR A 109 5.53 -3.01 -12.77
CA THR A 109 4.86 -1.97 -12.00
C THR A 109 5.42 -1.84 -10.59
N PHE A 110 5.60 -2.96 -9.88
CA PHE A 110 6.18 -2.93 -8.53
C PHE A 110 7.66 -2.52 -8.57
N GLU A 111 8.43 -3.01 -9.54
CA GLU A 111 9.84 -2.61 -9.74
C GLU A 111 9.93 -1.10 -10.03
N ALA A 112 9.06 -0.57 -10.91
CA ALA A 112 9.00 0.85 -11.22
C ALA A 112 8.63 1.68 -9.99
N MET A 113 7.56 1.31 -9.27
CA MET A 113 7.17 1.97 -8.02
C MET A 113 8.34 2.03 -7.04
N GLY A 114 9.05 0.91 -6.82
CA GLY A 114 10.24 0.87 -5.97
C GLY A 114 11.35 1.83 -6.42
N SER A 115 11.57 1.94 -7.74
CA SER A 115 12.63 2.78 -8.32
C SER A 115 12.40 4.30 -8.17
N TYR A 116 11.14 4.77 -8.30
CA TYR A 116 10.83 6.20 -8.27
C TYR A 116 10.22 6.68 -6.96
N LEU A 117 9.80 5.81 -6.04
CA LEU A 117 9.13 6.16 -4.78
C LEU A 117 9.85 7.27 -4.02
N ARG A 118 11.18 7.18 -3.93
CA ARG A 118 12.01 8.16 -3.21
C ARG A 118 11.96 9.57 -3.82
N ASN A 119 11.73 9.68 -5.13
CA ASN A 119 11.74 10.92 -5.89
C ASN A 119 10.36 11.59 -5.98
N LEU A 120 9.30 10.92 -5.51
CA LEU A 120 7.95 11.49 -5.49
C LEU A 120 7.84 12.69 -4.53
N SER A 121 6.91 13.60 -4.80
CA SER A 121 6.50 14.61 -3.82
C SER A 121 5.90 13.95 -2.57
N THR A 122 5.84 14.68 -1.44
CA THR A 122 5.25 14.18 -0.20
C THR A 122 3.84 13.62 -0.40
N ASP A 123 2.95 14.37 -1.07
CA ASP A 123 1.58 13.93 -1.36
C ASP A 123 1.53 12.63 -2.19
N LEU A 124 2.40 12.52 -3.19
CA LEU A 124 2.48 11.33 -4.03
C LEU A 124 3.10 10.14 -3.31
N LYS A 125 4.06 10.36 -2.40
CA LYS A 125 4.58 9.31 -1.51
C LYS A 125 3.49 8.77 -0.61
N ASN A 126 2.74 9.65 0.05
CA ASN A 126 1.61 9.27 0.90
C ASN A 126 0.59 8.44 0.11
N ARG A 127 0.24 8.89 -1.10
CA ARG A 127 -0.71 8.17 -1.95
C ARG A 127 -0.17 6.82 -2.43
N ALA A 128 1.12 6.74 -2.80
CA ALA A 128 1.76 5.48 -3.16
C ALA A 128 1.74 4.49 -1.99
N PHE A 129 2.06 4.92 -0.77
CA PHE A 129 1.99 4.07 0.41
C PHE A 129 0.56 3.63 0.76
N ASN A 130 -0.42 4.52 0.64
CA ASN A 130 -1.83 4.15 0.84
C ASN A 130 -2.30 3.13 -0.21
N THR A 131 -1.86 3.29 -1.47
CA THR A 131 -2.13 2.30 -2.53
C THR A 131 -1.48 0.97 -2.20
N LEU A 132 -0.22 0.96 -1.78
CA LEU A 132 0.48 -0.25 -1.36
C LEU A 132 -0.21 -0.91 -0.15
N GLU A 133 -0.63 -0.15 0.86
CA GLU A 133 -1.41 -0.66 1.99
C GLU A 133 -2.68 -1.38 1.50
N MET A 134 -3.45 -0.78 0.60
CA MET A 134 -4.65 -1.42 0.04
C MET A 134 -4.34 -2.69 -0.77
N VAL A 135 -3.28 -2.64 -1.58
CA VAL A 135 -2.82 -3.77 -2.42
C VAL A 135 -2.39 -4.95 -1.55
N PHE A 136 -1.70 -4.70 -0.43
CA PHE A 136 -1.18 -5.75 0.45
C PHE A 136 -2.14 -6.11 1.58
N SER A 137 -3.24 -5.38 1.74
CA SER A 137 -4.32 -5.77 2.66
C SER A 137 -5.12 -6.94 2.11
N THR A 138 -5.57 -7.82 3.01
CA THR A 138 -6.42 -8.97 2.68
C THR A 138 -7.65 -9.01 3.58
N GLU A 139 -8.75 -9.50 3.01
CA GLU A 139 -9.93 -9.85 3.81
C GLU A 139 -9.57 -11.04 4.70
N THR A 140 -9.94 -10.95 5.99
CA THR A 140 -9.54 -11.89 7.04
C THR A 140 -9.89 -13.35 6.74
N SER A 141 -10.86 -13.62 5.87
CA SER A 141 -11.28 -14.97 5.49
C SER A 141 -10.41 -15.65 4.41
N ASN A 142 -9.62 -14.89 3.64
CA ASN A 142 -8.93 -15.37 2.43
C ASN A 142 -7.40 -15.22 2.47
N GLN A 143 -6.82 -15.08 3.67
CA GLN A 143 -5.39 -14.80 3.86
C GLN A 143 -4.49 -15.89 3.27
N THR A 144 -4.85 -17.17 3.44
CA THR A 144 -4.01 -18.30 2.99
C THR A 144 -3.83 -18.35 1.47
N ASP A 145 -4.86 -17.98 0.72
CA ASP A 145 -4.91 -18.17 -0.74
C ASP A 145 -4.14 -17.06 -1.50
N THR A 146 -3.74 -16.00 -0.80
CA THR A 146 -3.03 -14.85 -1.37
C THR A 146 -1.64 -14.62 -0.76
N GLU A 147 -1.26 -15.38 0.26
CA GLU A 147 0.01 -15.25 0.99
C GLU A 147 1.23 -15.27 0.05
N GLY A 148 1.39 -16.34 -0.74
CA GLY A 148 2.52 -16.49 -1.66
C GLY A 148 2.49 -15.50 -2.83
N LEU A 149 1.30 -15.10 -3.26
CA LEU A 149 1.12 -14.07 -4.29
C LEU A 149 1.62 -12.71 -3.81
N LEU A 150 1.19 -12.29 -2.62
CA LEU A 150 1.60 -11.02 -2.05
C LEU A 150 3.08 -11.03 -1.69
N GLN A 151 3.62 -12.12 -1.17
CA GLN A 151 5.07 -12.24 -0.96
C GLN A 151 5.86 -12.03 -2.26
N LYS A 152 5.40 -12.64 -3.36
CA LYS A 152 6.00 -12.47 -4.69
C LYS A 152 5.95 -11.01 -5.15
N TRP A 153 4.80 -10.34 -5.01
CA TRP A 153 4.65 -8.93 -5.37
C TRP A 153 5.52 -8.01 -4.52
N PHE A 154 5.64 -8.28 -3.22
CA PHE A 154 6.54 -7.54 -2.34
C PHE A 154 7.99 -7.67 -2.78
N ASN A 155 8.42 -8.87 -3.19
CA ASN A 155 9.79 -9.08 -3.67
C ASN A 155 10.09 -8.29 -4.97
N TYR A 156 9.09 -8.05 -5.82
CA TYR A 156 9.25 -7.15 -6.98
C TYR A 156 9.45 -5.70 -6.54
N LEU A 157 8.76 -5.26 -5.48
CA LEU A 157 8.85 -3.90 -4.96
C LEU A 157 10.17 -3.64 -4.20
N ALA A 158 10.54 -4.58 -3.32
CA ALA A 158 11.57 -4.41 -2.30
C ALA A 158 12.91 -5.07 -2.65
N GLY A 159 12.95 -5.93 -3.67
CA GLY A 159 14.06 -6.85 -3.89
C GLY A 159 13.99 -8.07 -2.97
N GLU A 160 15.12 -8.59 -2.50
CA GLU A 160 15.25 -9.83 -1.74
C GLU A 160 14.63 -9.78 -0.31
N GLY A 161 13.31 -9.61 -0.20
CA GLY A 161 12.51 -9.91 1.00
C GLY A 161 12.77 -9.05 2.25
N SER A 162 13.62 -8.03 2.18
CA SER A 162 13.94 -7.14 3.30
C SER A 162 13.06 -5.89 3.31
N MET A 163 12.67 -5.43 4.50
CA MET A 163 11.96 -4.15 4.69
C MET A 163 12.92 -2.96 4.84
N GLN A 164 14.22 -3.14 4.57
CA GLN A 164 15.24 -2.13 4.86
C GLN A 164 14.94 -0.76 4.24
N PHE A 165 14.43 -0.73 3.00
CA PHE A 165 14.11 0.53 2.32
C PHE A 165 12.98 1.31 3.02
N LEU A 166 12.10 0.65 3.78
CA LEU A 166 11.00 1.28 4.53
C LEU A 166 11.52 2.04 5.75
N MET A 167 12.66 1.65 6.31
CA MET A 167 13.26 2.30 7.49
C MET A 167 13.59 3.77 7.23
N ASP A 168 14.01 4.11 6.00
CA ASP A 168 14.29 5.49 5.61
C ASP A 168 13.03 6.37 5.65
N TYR A 169 11.87 5.79 5.33
CA TYR A 169 10.58 6.49 5.40
C TYR A 169 10.04 6.57 6.82
N CYS A 170 10.25 5.53 7.64
CA CYS A 170 9.91 5.57 9.06
C CYS A 170 10.72 6.61 9.86
N ARG A 171 11.95 6.90 9.42
CA ARG A 171 12.83 7.91 10.02
C ARG A 171 12.74 9.29 9.35
N ASN A 172 11.87 9.43 8.35
CA ASN A 172 11.72 10.67 7.59
C ASN A 172 11.20 11.81 8.47
N PRO A 173 11.63 13.08 8.32
CA PRO A 173 11.13 14.17 9.16
C PRO A 173 9.65 14.52 8.97
N PHE A 174 9.01 14.09 7.87
CA PHE A 174 7.61 14.39 7.56
C PHE A 174 6.67 13.33 8.19
N PRO A 175 5.82 13.69 9.17
CA PRO A 175 5.01 12.72 9.92
C PRO A 175 3.97 11.96 9.08
N ASP A 176 3.42 12.60 8.07
CA ASP A 176 2.46 12.02 7.13
C ASP A 176 3.05 10.84 6.34
N ILE A 177 4.29 10.99 5.86
CA ILE A 177 5.04 9.90 5.20
C ILE A 177 5.27 8.76 6.19
N LYS A 178 5.66 9.06 7.43
CA LYS A 178 5.82 8.02 8.46
C LYS A 178 4.53 7.26 8.72
N VAL A 179 3.42 7.98 8.87
CA VAL A 179 2.08 7.42 9.12
C VAL A 179 1.66 6.48 7.98
N ALA A 180 1.83 6.91 6.73
CA ALA A 180 1.50 6.10 5.56
C ALA A 180 2.42 4.86 5.45
N CYS A 181 3.72 5.03 5.67
CA CYS A 181 4.69 3.93 5.67
C CYS A 181 4.39 2.89 6.77
N LEU A 182 4.12 3.33 8.00
CA LEU A 182 3.77 2.45 9.13
C LEU A 182 2.46 1.69 8.87
N SER A 183 1.49 2.33 8.23
CA SER A 183 0.23 1.67 7.84
C SER A 183 0.47 0.60 6.78
N PHE A 184 1.32 0.88 5.78
CA PHE A 184 1.76 -0.12 4.81
C PHE A 184 2.49 -1.29 5.50
N ILE A 185 3.46 -1.02 6.37
CA ILE A 185 4.18 -2.08 7.12
C ILE A 185 3.21 -2.95 7.92
N LYS A 186 2.24 -2.32 8.59
CA LYS A 186 1.18 -3.06 9.31
C LYS A 186 0.41 -4.00 8.38
N SER A 187 0.05 -3.57 7.17
CA SER A 187 -0.61 -4.45 6.19
C SER A 187 0.26 -5.64 5.80
N LEU A 188 1.59 -5.44 5.63
CA LEU A 188 2.53 -6.53 5.37
C LEU A 188 2.60 -7.51 6.56
N CYS A 189 2.60 -7.00 7.79
CA CYS A 189 2.65 -7.81 9.01
C CYS A 189 1.35 -8.57 9.32
N LEU A 190 0.28 -8.40 8.55
CA LEU A 190 -0.87 -9.33 8.57
C LEU A 190 -0.51 -10.68 7.94
N HIS A 191 0.61 -10.75 7.23
CA HIS A 191 1.13 -11.95 6.59
C HIS A 191 2.29 -12.54 7.38
N LYS A 192 2.38 -13.88 7.42
CA LYS A 192 3.45 -14.58 8.14
C LYS A 192 4.82 -14.24 7.55
N TRP A 193 4.92 -14.16 6.22
CA TRP A 193 6.18 -13.75 5.59
C TRP A 193 6.55 -12.30 5.91
N GLY A 194 5.56 -11.41 6.09
CA GLY A 194 5.80 -10.01 6.44
C GLY A 194 6.29 -9.86 7.88
N LEU A 195 5.75 -10.64 8.82
CA LEU A 195 6.27 -10.73 10.19
C LEU A 195 7.74 -11.19 10.21
N ILE A 196 8.07 -12.23 9.44
CA ILE A 196 9.44 -12.75 9.33
C ILE A 196 10.36 -11.70 8.68
N ALA A 197 9.91 -11.04 7.61
CA ALA A 197 10.67 -9.99 6.94
C ALA A 197 10.97 -8.80 7.88
N LEU A 198 9.99 -8.37 8.68
CA LEU A 198 10.19 -7.32 9.68
C LEU A 198 11.21 -7.77 10.74
N LYS A 199 11.03 -8.97 11.32
CA LYS A 199 11.95 -9.53 12.33
C LYS A 199 13.40 -9.60 11.81
N ASN A 200 13.58 -9.97 10.54
CA ASN A 200 14.89 -10.12 9.93
C ASN A 200 15.49 -8.80 9.41
N THR A 201 14.75 -7.70 9.44
CA THR A 201 15.25 -6.39 9.02
C THR A 201 16.01 -5.74 10.18
N ALA A 202 17.30 -5.47 9.97
CA ALA A 202 18.19 -4.96 11.01
C ALA A 202 17.72 -3.60 11.57
N GLY A 203 17.66 -3.48 12.90
CA GLY A 203 17.30 -2.24 13.57
C GLY A 203 15.81 -1.91 13.58
N PHE A 204 14.94 -2.75 13.00
CA PHE A 204 13.51 -2.48 12.87
C PHE A 204 12.80 -2.64 14.22
N VAL A 205 13.08 -3.72 14.95
CA VAL A 205 12.49 -3.97 16.28
C VAL A 205 12.94 -2.90 17.28
N GLU A 206 14.22 -2.53 17.24
CA GLU A 206 14.79 -1.47 18.07
C GLU A 206 14.14 -0.12 17.76
N PHE A 207 13.95 0.20 16.47
CA PHE A 207 13.20 1.37 16.05
C PHE A 207 11.78 1.34 16.60
N LEU A 208 11.08 0.21 16.58
CA LEU A 208 9.72 0.11 17.11
C LEU A 208 9.67 0.29 18.63
N LEU A 209 10.62 -0.28 19.37
CA LEU A 209 10.62 -0.18 20.83
C LEU A 209 11.13 1.17 21.35
N ASP A 210 11.86 1.95 20.53
CA ASP A 210 12.36 3.26 20.94
C ASP A 210 11.24 4.31 21.04
N ARG A 211 10.90 4.74 22.25
CA ARG A 211 9.90 5.79 22.52
C ARG A 211 10.41 7.22 22.31
N LYS A 212 11.73 7.43 22.17
CA LYS A 212 12.35 8.77 22.14
C LYS A 212 12.42 9.40 20.75
N ILE A 213 12.19 8.62 19.70
CA ILE A 213 12.42 9.02 18.31
C ILE A 213 11.17 9.52 17.58
N GLU A 214 9.98 9.32 18.16
CA GLU A 214 8.73 9.78 17.56
C GLU A 214 8.07 10.83 18.44
N PHE A 215 7.71 11.96 17.84
CA PHE A 215 7.11 13.09 18.54
C PHE A 215 5.72 13.40 18.02
N ASP A 216 5.44 13.09 16.75
CA ASP A 216 4.14 13.30 16.16
C ASP A 216 3.09 12.34 16.73
N LYS A 217 1.89 12.86 17.00
CA LYS A 217 0.82 12.12 17.67
C LYS A 217 0.30 10.97 16.82
N ASP A 218 0.13 11.19 15.52
CA ASP A 218 -0.47 10.21 14.61
C ASP A 218 0.57 9.14 14.26
N ALA A 219 1.83 9.54 14.06
CA ALA A 219 2.93 8.60 13.88
C ALA A 219 3.13 7.70 15.12
N LYS A 220 3.05 8.27 16.34
CA LYS A 220 3.06 7.48 17.60
C LYS A 220 1.93 6.47 17.63
N TYR A 221 0.72 6.89 17.27
CA TYR A 221 -0.43 6.01 17.29
C TYR A 221 -0.30 4.88 16.26
N LYS A 222 0.12 5.19 15.02
CA LYS A 222 0.35 4.17 13.99
C LYS A 222 1.45 3.19 14.34
N LYS A 223 2.54 3.67 14.94
CA LYS A 223 3.60 2.83 15.47
C LYS A 223 3.09 1.90 16.57
N PHE A 224 2.27 2.42 17.49
CA PHE A 224 1.60 1.61 18.49
C PHE A 224 0.68 0.56 17.88
N GLU A 225 -0.14 0.90 16.87
CA GLU A 225 -1.01 -0.07 16.18
C GLU A 225 -0.22 -1.24 15.56
N LEU A 226 0.95 -0.94 14.97
CA LEU A 226 1.86 -1.97 14.46
C LEU A 226 2.42 -2.82 15.61
N ILE A 227 2.90 -2.21 16.69
CA ILE A 227 3.43 -2.93 17.86
C ILE A 227 2.37 -3.82 18.51
N SER A 228 1.13 -3.35 18.60
CA SER A 228 0.00 -4.15 19.09
C SER A 228 -0.22 -5.39 18.24
N LEU A 229 -0.18 -5.26 16.91
CA LEU A 229 -0.26 -6.41 16.00
C LEU A 229 0.88 -7.40 16.27
N LEU A 230 2.11 -6.92 16.45
CA LEU A 230 3.28 -7.78 16.67
C LEU A 230 3.25 -8.50 18.03
N ALA A 231 2.74 -7.85 19.08
CA ALA A 231 2.72 -8.38 20.45
C ALA A 231 1.87 -9.67 20.62
N ASP A 232 0.94 -9.89 19.69
CA ASP A 232 0.04 -11.05 19.64
C ASP A 232 0.60 -12.21 18.79
N THR A 233 1.80 -12.05 18.20
CA THR A 233 2.41 -13.05 17.32
C THR A 233 3.42 -13.95 18.05
N ASP A 234 3.71 -15.11 17.46
CA ASP A 234 4.68 -16.09 17.96
C ASP A 234 6.04 -16.04 17.22
N VAL A 235 6.23 -15.06 16.34
CA VAL A 235 7.42 -14.97 15.47
C VAL A 235 8.66 -14.47 16.24
N PHE A 236 8.48 -13.68 17.29
CA PHE A 236 9.56 -13.13 18.10
C PHE A 236 9.94 -14.04 19.27
N ASP A 237 11.17 -13.89 19.79
CA ASP A 237 11.56 -14.59 21.01
C ASP A 237 10.81 -14.04 22.25
N MET A 238 10.97 -14.74 23.37
CA MET A 238 10.28 -14.40 24.62
C MET A 238 10.62 -13.00 25.14
N GLN A 239 11.87 -12.54 24.95
CA GLN A 239 12.32 -11.25 25.45
C GLN A 239 11.69 -10.11 24.64
N ILE A 240 11.75 -10.20 23.30
CA ILE A 240 11.13 -9.22 22.42
C ILE A 240 9.61 -9.19 22.63
N ASN A 241 8.96 -10.35 22.73
CA ASN A 241 7.52 -10.42 22.99
C ASN A 241 7.12 -9.75 24.31
N LEU A 242 7.92 -9.92 25.38
CA LEU A 242 7.68 -9.23 26.65
C LEU A 242 7.80 -7.71 26.49
N GLN A 243 8.78 -7.22 25.74
CA GLN A 243 8.95 -5.79 25.47
C GLN A 243 7.78 -5.22 24.65
N LEU A 244 7.36 -5.92 23.58
CA LEU A 244 6.21 -5.51 22.78
C LEU A 244 4.93 -5.43 23.63
N ARG A 245 4.65 -6.46 24.45
CA ARG A 245 3.47 -6.47 25.34
C ARG A 245 3.54 -5.38 26.41
N THR A 246 4.73 -5.12 26.96
CA THR A 246 4.95 -4.01 27.90
C THR A 246 4.64 -2.67 27.22
N TYR A 247 5.14 -2.48 26.00
CA TYR A 247 4.87 -1.28 25.21
C TYR A 247 3.36 -1.06 25.00
N VAL A 248 2.64 -2.14 24.66
CA VAL A 248 1.18 -2.11 24.47
C VAL A 248 0.46 -1.74 25.76
N ASN A 249 0.83 -2.36 26.88
CA ASN A 249 0.21 -2.13 28.19
C ASN A 249 0.40 -0.70 28.69
N GLU A 250 1.56 -0.10 28.43
CA GLU A 250 1.84 1.31 28.76
C GLU A 250 1.05 2.29 27.88
N GLY A 251 0.73 1.89 26.65
CA GLY A 251 -0.03 2.70 25.70
C GLY A 251 0.81 3.55 24.73
N PRO A 252 0.15 4.16 23.73
CA PRO A 252 0.82 4.88 22.63
C PRO A 252 1.55 6.16 23.05
N TYR A 253 1.10 6.79 24.14
CA TYR A 253 1.59 8.11 24.58
C TYR A 253 2.35 8.08 25.90
N PHE A 254 2.71 6.89 26.39
CA PHE A 254 3.50 6.76 27.60
C PHE A 254 4.87 7.41 27.45
N VAL A 255 5.25 8.20 28.46
CA VAL A 255 6.56 8.82 28.59
C VAL A 255 7.15 8.37 29.91
N GLN A 256 8.32 7.74 29.86
CA GLN A 256 9.03 7.33 31.06
C GLN A 256 9.52 8.59 31.79
N SER A 257 9.08 8.78 33.04
CA SER A 257 9.54 9.88 33.87
C SER A 257 11.02 9.71 34.17
N ILE A 258 11.86 10.59 33.62
CA ILE A 258 13.24 10.73 34.08
C ILE A 258 13.14 11.48 35.40
N LEU A 259 13.30 10.76 36.52
CA LEU A 259 13.57 11.39 37.81
C LEU A 259 15.01 11.92 37.73
N ASP A 260 15.19 13.15 37.28
CA ASP A 260 16.43 13.89 37.48
C ASP A 260 16.55 14.14 38.99
N ILE A 261 17.23 13.23 39.69
CA ILE A 261 17.63 13.46 41.08
C ILE A 261 18.73 14.52 41.01
N ALA A 262 18.35 15.78 41.19
CA ALA A 262 19.28 16.84 41.49
C ALA A 262 19.95 16.52 42.83
N THR A 263 21.14 15.92 42.78
CA THR A 263 22.04 15.89 43.92
C THR A 263 22.62 17.29 44.09
N GLU A 264 22.01 18.11 44.94
CA GLU A 264 22.70 19.28 45.48
C GLU A 264 23.88 18.77 46.30
N GLY A 265 25.09 19.04 45.80
CA GLY A 265 26.34 18.74 46.50
C GLY A 265 26.52 19.68 47.70
N ASN A 266 26.91 19.06 48.82
CA ASN A 266 27.28 19.61 50.13
C ASN A 266 27.96 20.98 50.13
#